data_AF-A0A839YKQ5-F1
#
_entry.id   AF-A0A839YKQ5-F1
#
_cell.length_a   1.000
_cell.length_b   1.000
_cell.length_c   1.000
_cell.angle_alpha   90.00
_cell.angle_beta   90.00
_cell.angle_gamma   90.00
#
_symmetry.space_group_name_H-M   'P 1'
#
loop_
_entity.id
_entity.type
_entity.pdbx_description
1 polymer ?
#
loop_
_entity_poly.entity_id
_entity_poly.type
_entity_poly.pdbx_seq_one_letter_code
_entity_poly.pdbx_strand_id
1 'polypeptide(L)'
;MTPEERSEYSRRLNAANHARTTRQIPGKPARLTIPQWEEVLAVARLDTKRIMQKMKDAGQLPDDPRAVEALEKAVVTLRASESPKDVAALGRLILDFTKAKPAAKIDHTIRSHEDFLDELAGEVDPA
;
A
#
# COMPACT_ATOMS: atom_id res chain seq x y z
N MET A 1 15.78 -36.45 39.17
CA MET A 1 14.65 -36.22 38.25
C MET A 1 13.98 -37.55 37.97
N THR A 2 12.79 -37.74 38.51
CA THR A 2 12.01 -38.97 38.34
C THR A 2 11.45 -39.06 36.91
N PRO A 3 11.03 -40.26 36.45
CA PRO A 3 10.39 -40.41 35.14
C PRO A 3 9.14 -39.53 34.97
N GLU A 4 8.37 -39.33 36.03
CA GLU A 4 7.16 -38.50 36.03
C GLU A 4 7.50 -37.00 35.88
N GLU A 5 8.50 -36.51 36.61
CA GLU A 5 8.98 -35.12 36.52
C GLU A 5 9.48 -34.77 35.10
N ARG A 6 10.11 -35.73 34.41
CA ARG A 6 10.54 -35.56 33.01
C ARG A 6 9.35 -35.46 32.04
N SER A 7 8.32 -36.25 32.28
CA SER A 7 7.09 -36.25 31.47
C SER A 7 6.33 -34.93 31.61
N GLU A 8 6.18 -34.43 32.84
CA GLU A 8 5.54 -33.15 33.09
C GLU A 8 6.35 -31.97 32.54
N TYR A 9 7.67 -32.01 32.72
CA TYR A 9 8.57 -31.01 32.13
C TYR A 9 8.44 -30.99 30.61
N SER A 10 8.45 -32.16 29.96
CA SER A 10 8.25 -32.29 28.51
C SER A 10 6.87 -31.78 28.06
N ARG A 11 5.79 -32.11 28.77
CA ARG A 11 4.45 -31.57 28.47
C ARG A 11 4.41 -30.05 28.58
N ARG A 12 5.00 -29.48 29.62
CA ARG A 12 5.04 -28.02 29.82
C ARG A 12 5.85 -27.34 28.72
N LEU A 13 6.97 -27.94 28.33
CA LEU A 13 7.84 -27.43 27.25
C LEU A 13 7.15 -27.55 25.89
N ASN A 14 6.47 -28.66 25.60
CA ASN A 14 5.68 -28.84 24.39
C ASN A 14 4.46 -27.93 24.33
N ALA A 15 3.76 -27.69 25.44
CA ALA A 15 2.65 -26.73 25.51
C ALA A 15 3.14 -25.29 25.29
N ALA A 16 4.26 -24.92 25.91
CA ALA A 16 4.89 -23.61 25.71
C ALA A 16 5.44 -23.46 24.28
N ASN A 17 5.99 -24.53 23.70
CA ASN A 17 6.41 -24.55 22.31
C ASN A 17 5.23 -24.50 21.37
N HIS A 18 4.11 -25.19 21.61
CA HIS A 18 2.90 -25.06 20.81
C HIS A 18 2.31 -23.65 20.86
N ALA A 19 2.42 -22.98 22.01
CA ALA A 19 2.07 -21.58 22.16
C ALA A 19 3.06 -20.64 21.45
N ARG A 20 4.36 -21.00 21.37
CA ARG A 20 5.40 -20.23 20.65
C ARG A 20 5.45 -20.49 19.15
N THR A 21 5.18 -21.72 18.71
CA THR A 21 5.07 -22.13 17.32
C THR A 21 3.70 -21.72 16.81
N THR A 22 3.55 -20.40 16.66
CA THR A 22 3.09 -19.76 15.43
C THR A 22 2.08 -20.58 14.63
N ARG A 23 0.79 -20.25 14.76
CA ARG A 23 -0.05 -20.25 13.55
C ARG A 23 0.72 -19.48 12.50
N GLN A 24 1.06 -20.11 11.37
CA GLN A 24 1.56 -19.35 10.24
C GLN A 24 0.45 -18.39 9.84
N ILE A 25 0.64 -17.11 10.15
CA ILE A 25 -0.22 -16.05 9.64
C ILE A 25 0.09 -15.97 8.15
N PRO A 26 -0.91 -16.11 7.26
CA PRO A 26 -0.69 -15.99 5.83
C PRO A 26 0.02 -14.67 5.50
N GLY A 27 1.06 -14.73 4.66
CA GLY A 27 1.84 -13.56 4.25
C GLY A 27 2.92 -13.12 5.25
N LYS A 28 2.95 -13.63 6.49
CA LYS A 28 4.05 -13.36 7.43
C LYS A 28 5.31 -14.13 7.01
N PRO A 29 6.47 -13.48 6.87
CA PRO A 29 7.74 -14.19 6.69
C PRO A 29 8.03 -15.17 7.84
N ALA A 30 8.55 -16.35 7.51
CA ALA A 30 8.82 -17.41 8.49
C ALA A 30 9.80 -16.98 9.59
N ARG A 31 10.77 -16.13 9.24
CA ARG A 31 11.83 -15.65 10.14
C ARG A 31 11.38 -14.61 11.18
N LEU A 32 10.23 -13.96 10.97
CA LEU A 32 9.74 -12.94 11.89
C LEU A 32 8.84 -13.56 12.96
N THR A 33 8.92 -13.08 14.19
CA THR A 33 7.90 -13.36 15.21
C THR A 33 6.60 -12.58 14.90
N ILE A 34 5.50 -12.93 15.57
CA ILE A 34 4.22 -12.21 15.38
C ILE A 34 4.34 -10.72 15.73
N PRO A 35 4.94 -10.33 16.88
CA PRO A 35 5.11 -8.90 17.22
C PRO A 35 5.98 -8.14 16.20
N GLN A 36 7.09 -8.75 15.75
CA GLN A 36 7.94 -8.13 14.73
C GLN A 36 7.18 -7.92 13.41
N TRP A 37 6.33 -8.87 13.02
CA TRP A 37 5.51 -8.71 11.83
C TRP A 37 4.45 -7.61 11.98
N GLU A 38 3.85 -7.49 13.16
CA GLU A 38 2.91 -6.42 13.46
C GLU A 38 3.57 -5.04 13.38
N GLU A 39 4.82 -4.91 13.83
CA GLU A 39 5.60 -3.67 13.68
C GLU A 39 5.83 -3.32 12.20
N VAL A 40 6.23 -4.30 11.37
CA VAL A 40 6.39 -4.09 9.92
C VAL A 40 5.07 -3.61 9.30
N LEU A 41 3.95 -4.26 9.64
CA LEU A 41 2.63 -3.87 9.14
C LEU A 41 2.22 -2.48 9.65
N ALA A 42 2.56 -2.11 10.88
CA ALA A 42 2.25 -0.79 11.43
C ALA A 42 2.97 0.31 10.65
N VAL A 43 4.27 0.14 10.38
CA VAL A 43 5.05 1.08 9.55
C VAL A 43 4.49 1.15 8.13
N ALA A 44 4.22 0.00 7.50
CA ALA A 44 3.65 -0.05 6.15
C ALA A 44 2.30 0.69 6.07
N ARG A 45 1.41 0.53 7.06
CA ARG A 45 0.12 1.24 7.11
C ARG A 45 0.28 2.74 7.29
N LEU A 46 1.23 3.19 8.12
CA LEU A 46 1.51 4.62 8.29
C LEU A 46 1.99 5.25 6.99
N ASP A 47 2.90 4.58 6.29
CA ASP A 47 3.41 5.06 5.01
C ASP A 47 2.35 5.05 3.93
N THR A 48 1.51 4.00 3.86
CA THR A 48 0.37 3.98 2.94
C THR A 48 -0.57 5.16 3.19
N LYS A 49 -0.94 5.45 4.44
CA LYS A 49 -1.79 6.61 4.75
C LYS A 49 -1.20 7.92 4.22
N ARG A 50 0.11 8.12 4.42
CA ARG A 50 0.82 9.30 3.91
C ARG A 50 0.79 9.37 2.38
N ILE A 51 0.98 8.23 1.70
CA ILE A 51 0.96 8.14 0.23
C ILE A 51 -0.45 8.42 -0.31
N MET A 52 -1.46 7.75 0.23
CA MET A 52 -2.86 7.92 -0.19
C MET A 52 -3.34 9.35 0.03
N GLN A 53 -2.92 10.01 1.12
CA GLN A 53 -3.23 11.42 1.34
C GLN A 53 -2.59 12.31 0.26
N LYS A 54 -1.30 12.12 -0.05
CA LYS A 54 -0.63 12.88 -1.12
C LYS A 54 -1.29 12.65 -2.49
N MET A 55 -1.71 11.42 -2.79
CA MET A 55 -2.44 11.11 -4.02
C MET A 55 -3.81 11.77 -4.06
N LYS A 56 -4.51 11.83 -2.93
CA LYS A 56 -5.78 12.54 -2.79
C LYS A 56 -5.60 14.04 -3.06
N ASP A 57 -4.63 14.66 -2.40
CA ASP A 57 -4.34 16.09 -2.55
C ASP A 57 -3.94 16.44 -3.99
N ALA A 58 -3.30 15.51 -4.70
CA ALA A 58 -2.94 15.65 -6.11
C ALA A 58 -4.06 15.30 -7.12
N GLY A 59 -5.26 14.90 -6.65
CA GLY A 59 -6.35 14.46 -7.53
C GLY A 59 -6.00 13.22 -8.36
N GLN A 60 -5.23 12.30 -7.78
CA GLN A 60 -4.70 11.09 -8.43
C GLN A 60 -5.36 9.80 -7.93
N LEU A 61 -6.26 9.88 -6.96
CA LEU A 61 -7.03 8.72 -6.55
C LEU A 61 -8.04 8.31 -7.64
N PRO A 62 -8.30 7.01 -7.80
CA PRO A 62 -9.42 6.54 -8.61
C PRO A 62 -10.76 7.11 -8.12
N ASP A 63 -11.70 7.32 -9.05
CA ASP A 63 -13.04 7.80 -8.71
C ASP A 63 -13.89 6.73 -8.01
N ASP A 64 -13.67 5.45 -8.33
CA ASP A 64 -14.38 4.33 -7.69
C ASP A 64 -13.80 4.05 -6.29
N PRO A 65 -14.60 4.14 -5.20
CA PRO A 65 -14.18 3.82 -3.84
C PRO A 65 -13.57 2.41 -3.68
N ARG A 66 -14.04 1.43 -4.47
CA ARG A 66 -13.50 0.06 -4.45
C ARG A 66 -12.08 0.01 -5.01
N ALA A 67 -11.80 0.84 -6.02
CA ALA A 67 -10.46 0.97 -6.58
C ALA A 67 -9.52 1.69 -5.61
N VAL A 68 -10.02 2.67 -4.85
CA VAL A 68 -9.26 3.32 -3.76
C VAL A 68 -8.90 2.29 -2.68
N GLU A 69 -9.86 1.48 -2.23
CA GLU A 69 -9.61 0.42 -1.23
C GLU A 69 -8.60 -0.63 -1.73
N ALA A 70 -8.74 -1.06 -2.99
CA ALA A 70 -7.82 -2.01 -3.60
C ALA A 70 -6.41 -1.44 -3.70
N LEU A 71 -6.28 -0.17 -4.10
CA LEU A 71 -5.01 0.54 -4.17
C LEU A 71 -4.36 0.64 -2.78
N GLU A 72 -5.12 1.02 -1.75
CA GLU A 72 -4.61 1.08 -0.37
C GLU A 72 -4.05 -0.27 0.07
N LYS A 73 -4.81 -1.36 -0.13
CA LYS A 73 -4.38 -2.72 0.20
C LYS A 73 -3.14 -3.14 -0.59
N ALA A 74 -3.07 -2.81 -1.88
CA ALA A 74 -1.92 -3.10 -2.72
C ALA A 74 -0.66 -2.38 -2.23
N VAL A 75 -0.77 -1.10 -1.86
CA VAL A 75 0.36 -0.31 -1.33
C VAL A 75 0.83 -0.85 0.03
N VAL A 76 -0.09 -1.18 0.96
CA VAL A 76 0.30 -1.80 2.24
C VAL A 76 1.04 -3.11 2.01
N THR A 77 0.51 -3.96 1.13
CA THR A 77 1.10 -5.28 0.86
C THR A 77 2.45 -5.15 0.16
N LEU A 78 2.58 -4.23 -0.79
CA LEU A 78 3.84 -3.94 -1.47
C LEU A 78 4.91 -3.49 -0.47
N ARG A 79 4.55 -2.64 0.49
CA ARG A 79 5.48 -2.13 1.52
C ARG A 79 5.95 -3.19 2.50
N ALA A 80 5.12 -4.20 2.78
CA ALA A 80 5.42 -5.26 3.73
C ALA A 80 5.97 -6.54 3.07
N SER A 81 5.87 -6.68 1.74
CA SER A 81 6.25 -7.89 1.03
C SER A 81 7.76 -7.98 0.82
N GLU A 82 8.28 -9.19 0.99
CA GLU A 82 9.68 -9.55 0.72
C GLU A 82 9.82 -10.49 -0.49
N SER A 83 8.67 -10.90 -1.06
CA SER A 83 8.59 -11.77 -2.22
C SER A 83 8.85 -10.93 -3.48
N PRO A 84 9.93 -11.16 -4.23
CA PRO A 84 10.23 -10.36 -5.43
C PRO A 84 9.11 -10.43 -6.48
N LYS A 85 8.41 -11.57 -6.54
CA LYS A 85 7.26 -11.78 -7.42
C LYS A 85 6.09 -10.87 -7.05
N ASP A 86 5.75 -10.82 -5.76
CA ASP A 86 4.63 -10.00 -5.29
C ASP A 86 4.96 -8.52 -5.42
N VAL A 87 6.21 -8.14 -5.14
CA VAL A 87 6.71 -6.77 -5.35
C VAL A 87 6.58 -6.34 -6.82
N ALA A 88 6.99 -7.20 -7.76
CA ALA A 88 6.86 -6.90 -9.19
C ALA A 88 5.39 -6.80 -9.64
N ALA A 89 4.53 -7.72 -9.19
CA ALA A 89 3.12 -7.74 -9.57
C ALA A 89 2.35 -6.54 -9.00
N LEU A 90 2.51 -6.24 -7.71
CA LEU A 90 1.87 -5.11 -7.05
C LEU A 90 2.43 -3.77 -7.55
N GLY A 91 3.74 -3.70 -7.79
CA GLY A 91 4.38 -2.53 -8.38
C GLY A 91 3.77 -2.21 -9.75
N ARG A 92 3.58 -3.22 -10.60
CA ARG A 92 2.90 -3.06 -11.90
C ARG A 92 1.47 -2.57 -11.74
N LEU A 93 0.68 -3.21 -10.86
CA LEU A 93 -0.71 -2.80 -10.60
C LEU A 93 -0.80 -1.32 -10.19
N ILE A 94 0.03 -0.89 -9.24
CA ILE A 94 0.06 0.51 -8.77
C ILE A 94 0.50 1.45 -9.90
N LEU A 95 1.48 1.04 -10.71
CA LEU A 95 1.93 1.82 -11.87
C LEU A 95 0.84 1.93 -12.93
N ASP A 96 0.03 0.90 -13.16
CA ASP A 96 -1.07 0.95 -14.13
C ASP A 96 -2.12 2.01 -13.70
N PHE A 97 -2.41 2.13 -12.41
CA PHE A 97 -3.28 3.20 -11.89
C PHE A 97 -2.63 4.59 -11.90
N THR A 98 -1.32 4.68 -11.73
CA THR A 98 -0.63 5.98 -11.54
C THR A 98 -0.02 6.56 -12.81
N LYS A 99 0.33 5.73 -13.80
CA LYS A 99 0.88 6.18 -15.09
C LYS A 99 -0.18 6.55 -16.12
N ALA A 100 -1.42 6.08 -15.98
CA ALA A 100 -2.50 6.41 -16.93
C ALA A 100 -3.08 7.82 -16.68
N LYS A 101 -2.37 8.87 -17.11
CA LYS A 101 -3.00 10.16 -17.45
C LYS A 101 -2.37 10.78 -18.71
N PRO A 102 -2.98 10.59 -19.90
CA PRO A 102 -2.81 11.53 -21.01
C PRO A 102 -4.13 11.90 -21.69
N ALA A 103 -5.19 12.21 -20.94
CA ALA A 103 -6.40 12.82 -21.52
C ALA A 103 -6.99 13.90 -20.60
N ALA A 104 -7.40 13.53 -19.38
CA ALA A 104 -8.07 14.48 -18.48
C ALA A 104 -7.20 15.65 -17.96
N LYS A 105 -5.86 15.51 -17.92
CA LYS A 105 -4.96 16.65 -17.66
C LYS A 105 -4.73 17.52 -18.89
N ILE A 106 -4.84 16.95 -20.08
CA ILE A 106 -4.67 17.67 -21.33
C ILE A 106 -5.87 18.61 -21.51
N ASP A 107 -7.10 18.15 -21.25
CA ASP A 107 -8.30 19.01 -21.39
C ASP A 107 -8.27 20.23 -20.47
N HIS A 108 -7.81 20.10 -19.22
CA HIS A 108 -7.70 21.26 -18.32
C HIS A 108 -6.57 22.21 -18.73
N THR A 109 -5.43 21.69 -19.21
CA THR A 109 -4.34 22.52 -19.71
C THR A 109 -4.75 23.23 -21.02
N ILE A 110 -5.41 22.53 -21.95
CA ILE A 110 -5.92 23.11 -23.19
C ILE A 110 -6.94 24.20 -22.88
N ARG A 111 -7.95 23.93 -22.05
CA ARG A 111 -8.94 24.93 -21.65
C ARG A 111 -8.28 26.16 -21.03
N SER A 112 -7.30 25.97 -20.14
CA SER A 112 -6.57 27.10 -19.55
C SER A 112 -5.74 27.90 -20.56
N HIS A 113 -5.31 27.28 -21.66
CA HIS A 113 -4.57 27.97 -22.72
C HIS A 113 -5.52 28.66 -23.70
N GLU A 114 -6.68 28.06 -24.00
CA GLU A 114 -7.75 28.71 -24.76
C GLU A 114 -8.27 29.95 -24.01
N ASP A 115 -8.57 29.81 -22.71
CA ASP A 115 -9.01 30.93 -21.86
C ASP A 115 -7.96 32.06 -21.82
N PHE A 116 -6.66 31.74 -21.76
CA PHE A 116 -5.58 32.72 -21.79
C PHE A 116 -5.41 33.39 -23.16
N LEU A 117 -5.59 32.64 -24.26
CA LEU A 117 -5.52 33.18 -25.61
C LEU A 117 -6.72 34.10 -25.90
N ASP A 118 -7.90 33.77 -25.39
CA ASP A 118 -9.09 34.62 -25.49
C ASP A 118 -8.92 35.93 -24.72
N GLU A 119 -8.31 35.89 -23.52
CA GLU A 119 -7.96 37.09 -22.75
C GLU A 119 -6.96 37.98 -23.52
N LEU A 120 -5.90 37.39 -24.07
CA LEU A 120 -4.89 38.12 -24.85
C LEU A 120 -5.47 38.70 -26.16
N ALA A 121 -6.37 37.97 -26.83
CA ALA A 121 -7.03 38.45 -28.04
C ALA A 121 -7.99 39.61 -27.75
N GLY A 122 -8.68 39.58 -26.60
CA GLY A 122 -9.54 40.68 -26.15
C GLY A 122 -8.78 41.96 -25.81
N GLU A 123 -7.50 41.87 -25.43
CA GLU A 123 -6.64 43.03 -25.18
C GLU A 123 -6.07 43.66 -26.47
N VAL A 124 -5.99 42.91 -27.57
CA VAL A 124 -5.35 43.32 -28.84
C VAL A 124 -6.35 43.92 -29.85
N ASP A 125 -7.63 44.00 -29.53
CA ASP A 125 -8.65 44.65 -30.36
C ASP A 125 -9.10 46.01 -29.79
N PRO A 126 -8.29 47.09 -29.91
CA PRO A 126 -8.80 48.44 -29.81
C PRO A 126 -9.48 48.80 -31.15
N ALA A 127 -10.75 49.21 -31.04
CA ALA A 127 -11.54 49.80 -32.12
C ALA A 127 -10.83 50.92 -32.89
#